data_AF-A0A7S0ZNP3-F1
#
_entry.id   AF-A0A7S0ZNP3-F1
#
_cell.length_a   1.000
_cell.length_b   1.000
_cell.length_c   1.000
_cell.angle_alpha   90.00
_cell.angle_beta   90.00
_cell.angle_gamma   90.00
#
_symmetry.space_group_name_H-M   'P 1'
#
loop_
_entity.id
_entity.type
_entity.pdbx_description
1 polymer ?
#
loop_
_entity_poly.entity_id
_entity_poly.type
_entity_poly.pdbx_seq_one_letter_code
_entity_poly.pdbx_strand_id
1 'polypeptide(L)'
;MAPKAKASAGTPAATGQAKEKKPVKKEKNPEDEIPKVPAPDREAHDERVKEITTAVETIQQEVRSISAEIQGKSTGKEEFMSKKNDLKANLDRCSNKITELQEQKSGILGQVTERVAEGKEMKAQLNKMKKTLGYTSEDAIDERIASIEYRMWTESITLKEEKKLLAEIADLKRNKPKVSEYNKKEEEMNSFDPSLSLKDQLTKINEQMKLFFDEKKGYSAQYAELVSERQGVTGDMKGLFDKREELNQKMQEKIQERSQVKDEFRAAMNTFNDYTNAVRRARQDRAMEEKRARQADWEKEQRIRKADKLDTQPHLAETTLLEQTILFCKGLLPKDADASGSKDKVVRDVVAPDGAMVLLSKDKREEEFYFAPTKKKTAAKGSKVKKPDSKAIKHTMYTFQLFEKLKIDAPITTDDLPGTLAALEAQMASYNDKIKEWEAKRDELKRKILEDGYDPDVEVEDTAAEPAVESAASPES
;
A
#
# COMPACT_ATOMS: atom_id res chain seq x y z
N MET A 1 -58.23 0.00 29.02
CA MET A 1 -58.57 1.34 29.56
C MET A 1 -58.12 2.39 28.57
N ALA A 2 -59.03 2.91 27.76
CA ALA A 2 -58.89 4.25 27.17
C ALA A 2 -59.29 5.29 28.26
N PRO A 3 -59.24 6.63 28.06
CA PRO A 3 -58.96 7.37 26.81
C PRO A 3 -58.29 8.77 26.95
N LYS A 4 -58.06 9.42 25.77
CA LYS A 4 -58.07 10.87 25.45
C LYS A 4 -56.84 11.73 25.88
N ALA A 5 -56.37 12.72 25.09
CA ALA A 5 -57.08 13.56 24.12
C ALA A 5 -56.22 14.03 22.92
N LYS A 6 -56.89 14.14 21.77
CA LYS A 6 -56.51 14.89 20.56
C LYS A 6 -57.13 16.30 20.62
N ALA A 7 -56.54 17.19 19.82
CA ALA A 7 -57.12 18.33 19.10
C ALA A 7 -56.88 19.73 19.67
N SER A 8 -56.22 20.58 18.87
CA SER A 8 -56.93 21.69 18.21
C SER A 8 -56.16 22.14 16.96
N ALA A 9 -56.81 21.98 15.80
CA ALA A 9 -56.51 22.72 14.58
C ALA A 9 -57.08 24.15 14.71
N GLY A 10 -56.38 25.13 14.13
CA GLY A 10 -56.82 26.51 14.05
C GLY A 10 -56.03 27.31 13.02
N THR A 11 -56.57 27.38 11.80
CA THR A 11 -56.33 28.39 10.75
C THR A 11 -57.75 28.76 10.26
N PRO A 12 -58.07 29.94 9.65
CA PRO A 12 -57.20 30.83 8.86
C PRO A 12 -57.55 32.35 8.87
N ALA A 13 -56.92 33.09 7.94
CA ALA A 13 -57.30 34.41 7.36
C ALA A 13 -56.82 35.67 8.14
N ALA A 14 -56.30 36.76 7.55
CA ALA A 14 -56.08 37.17 6.16
C ALA A 14 -55.10 38.37 6.07
N THR A 15 -54.51 38.53 4.87
CA THR A 15 -54.13 39.80 4.19
C THR A 15 -53.05 40.72 4.76
N GLY A 16 -51.93 40.82 4.01
CA GLY A 16 -50.88 41.82 4.21
C GLY A 16 -49.85 41.85 3.08
N GLN A 17 -50.33 42.20 1.88
CA GLN A 17 -49.67 42.66 0.65
C GLN A 17 -48.15 42.48 0.40
N ALA A 18 -47.91 41.89 -0.77
CA ALA A 18 -46.65 41.81 -1.49
C ALA A 18 -46.05 43.19 -1.85
N LYS A 19 -44.72 43.29 -1.70
CA LYS A 19 -43.88 44.14 -2.57
C LYS A 19 -42.80 43.26 -3.19
N GLU A 20 -43.00 42.96 -4.46
CA GLU A 20 -42.01 42.38 -5.36
C GLU A 20 -40.74 43.23 -5.35
N LYS A 21 -39.65 42.66 -4.83
CA LYS A 21 -38.29 43.10 -5.16
C LYS A 21 -37.77 42.15 -6.22
N LYS A 22 -37.53 42.70 -7.42
CA LYS A 22 -36.88 42.04 -8.56
C LYS A 22 -35.70 41.16 -8.08
N PRO A 23 -35.59 39.90 -8.54
CA PRO A 23 -34.43 39.08 -8.22
C PRO A 23 -33.23 39.63 -8.98
N VAL A 24 -32.34 40.32 -8.26
CA VAL A 24 -30.96 40.47 -8.71
C VAL A 24 -30.40 39.06 -8.77
N LYS A 25 -30.10 38.57 -9.97
CA LYS A 25 -29.33 37.35 -10.20
C LYS A 25 -28.03 37.47 -9.38
N LYS A 26 -27.99 36.83 -8.21
CA LYS A 26 -26.73 36.41 -7.61
C LYS A 26 -26.22 35.29 -8.50
N GLU A 27 -25.07 35.50 -9.10
CA GLU A 27 -24.29 34.45 -9.75
C GLU A 27 -24.25 33.26 -8.80
N LYS A 28 -24.74 32.12 -9.27
CA LYS A 28 -24.59 30.86 -8.53
C LYS A 28 -23.10 30.60 -8.41
N ASN A 29 -22.57 30.65 -7.19
CA ASN A 29 -21.22 30.18 -6.95
C ASN A 29 -21.22 28.65 -7.16
N PRO A 30 -20.45 28.09 -8.11
CA PRO A 30 -20.30 26.64 -8.27
C PRO A 30 -19.72 25.90 -7.04
N GLU A 31 -19.39 26.64 -5.97
CA GLU A 31 -19.00 26.09 -4.67
C GLU A 31 -20.20 25.51 -3.89
N ASP A 32 -21.43 26.00 -4.13
CA ASP A 32 -22.64 25.54 -3.45
C ASP A 32 -23.30 24.31 -4.10
N GLU A 33 -22.83 23.90 -5.29
CA GLU A 33 -23.30 22.69 -5.98
C GLU A 33 -22.50 21.43 -5.60
N ILE A 34 -21.41 21.57 -4.83
CA ILE A 34 -20.61 20.44 -4.36
C ILE A 34 -21.16 19.99 -2.99
N PRO A 35 -21.66 18.76 -2.84
CA PRO A 35 -22.28 18.28 -1.62
C PRO A 35 -21.26 18.14 -0.48
N LYS A 36 -21.49 18.87 0.62
CA LYS A 36 -20.60 18.91 1.79
C LYS A 36 -20.52 17.54 2.48
N VAL A 37 -19.36 16.90 2.41
CA VAL A 37 -19.06 15.66 3.14
C VAL A 37 -18.50 16.03 4.54
N PRO A 38 -19.01 15.45 5.65
CA PRO A 38 -18.44 15.66 6.97
C PRO A 38 -17.04 15.06 7.11
N ALA A 39 -16.15 15.69 7.88
CA ALA A 39 -14.81 15.18 8.14
C ALA A 39 -14.88 13.89 8.98
N PRO A 40 -14.17 12.81 8.61
CA PRO A 40 -14.08 11.60 9.42
C PRO A 40 -13.45 11.88 10.80
N ASP A 41 -14.06 11.34 11.86
CA ASP A 41 -13.51 11.43 13.22
C ASP A 41 -12.30 10.50 13.36
N ARG A 42 -11.12 11.12 13.39
CA ARG A 42 -9.82 10.42 13.42
C ARG A 42 -9.49 9.86 14.81
N GLU A 43 -9.92 10.53 15.87
CA GLU A 43 -9.62 10.11 17.24
C GLU A 43 -10.41 8.83 17.58
N ALA A 44 -11.70 8.81 17.24
CA ALA A 44 -12.54 7.62 17.42
C ALA A 44 -12.08 6.42 16.57
N HIS A 45 -11.58 6.65 15.35
CA HIS A 45 -11.00 5.60 14.52
C HIS A 45 -9.70 5.05 15.14
N ASP A 46 -8.81 5.93 15.58
CA ASP A 46 -7.52 5.54 16.15
C ASP A 46 -7.69 4.79 17.48
N GLU A 47 -8.68 5.14 18.30
CA GLU A 47 -9.06 4.39 19.50
C GLU A 47 -9.57 2.98 19.16
N ARG A 48 -10.53 2.84 18.23
CA ARG A 48 -11.04 1.52 17.80
C ARG A 48 -9.95 0.64 17.19
N VAL A 49 -9.06 1.21 16.38
CA VAL A 49 -7.95 0.45 15.81
C VAL A 49 -6.96 0.00 16.88
N LYS A 50 -6.71 0.83 17.91
CA LYS A 50 -5.86 0.45 19.06
C LYS A 50 -6.49 -0.69 19.86
N GLU A 51 -7.78 -0.60 20.21
CA GLU A 51 -8.50 -1.66 20.94
C GLU A 51 -8.49 -3.01 20.19
N ILE A 52 -8.73 -2.99 18.88
CA ILE A 52 -8.68 -4.22 18.08
C ILE A 52 -7.24 -4.72 17.97
N THR A 53 -6.25 -3.83 17.88
CA THR A 53 -4.84 -4.22 17.80
C THR A 53 -4.33 -4.84 19.11
N THR A 54 -4.70 -4.30 20.27
CA THR A 54 -4.35 -4.90 21.57
C THR A 54 -5.02 -6.27 21.74
N ALA A 55 -6.28 -6.43 21.32
CA ALA A 55 -6.96 -7.73 21.33
C ALA A 55 -6.29 -8.77 20.40
N VAL A 56 -5.79 -8.34 19.23
CA VAL A 56 -5.01 -9.21 18.33
C VAL A 56 -3.68 -9.60 18.98
N GLU A 57 -3.00 -8.68 19.65
CA GLU A 57 -1.74 -8.95 20.34
C GLU A 57 -1.91 -9.95 21.50
N THR A 58 -2.98 -9.83 22.30
CA THR A 58 -3.27 -10.80 23.38
C THR A 58 -3.55 -12.20 22.82
N ILE A 59 -4.40 -12.31 21.79
CA ILE A 59 -4.68 -13.60 21.14
C ILE A 59 -3.40 -14.17 20.51
N GLN A 60 -2.56 -13.31 19.94
CA GLN A 60 -1.29 -13.76 19.35
C GLN A 60 -0.30 -14.27 20.41
N GLN A 61 -0.27 -13.68 21.61
CA GLN A 61 0.51 -14.21 22.73
C GLN A 61 -0.02 -15.57 23.20
N GLU A 62 -1.35 -15.74 23.30
CA GLU A 62 -1.97 -17.03 23.64
C GLU A 62 -1.63 -18.11 22.59
N VAL A 63 -1.75 -17.79 21.30
CA VAL A 63 -1.35 -18.70 20.21
C VAL A 63 0.12 -19.09 20.29
N ARG A 64 1.01 -18.13 20.63
CA ARG A 64 2.44 -18.42 20.82
C ARG A 64 2.68 -19.34 22.01
N SER A 65 1.97 -19.13 23.12
CA SER A 65 2.08 -19.98 24.32
C SER A 65 1.65 -21.42 24.03
N ILE A 66 0.49 -21.62 23.41
CA ILE A 66 -0.02 -22.94 23.02
C ILE A 66 0.90 -23.59 21.97
N SER A 67 1.44 -22.80 21.03
CA SER A 67 2.41 -23.33 20.05
C SER A 67 3.70 -23.81 20.72
N ALA A 68 4.18 -23.11 21.76
CA ALA A 68 5.34 -23.53 22.54
C ALA A 68 5.05 -24.80 23.37
N GLU A 69 3.85 -24.91 23.95
CA GLU A 69 3.41 -26.14 24.65
C GLU A 69 3.34 -27.34 23.70
N ILE A 70 2.78 -27.14 22.51
CA ILE A 70 2.72 -28.15 21.43
C ILE A 70 4.14 -28.57 21.05
N GLN A 71 5.03 -27.61 20.81
CA GLN A 71 6.42 -27.90 20.43
C GLN A 71 7.15 -28.65 21.54
N GLY A 72 7.00 -28.24 22.80
CA GLY A 72 7.57 -28.91 23.96
C GLY A 72 7.12 -30.37 24.09
N LYS A 73 5.80 -30.63 23.97
CA LYS A 73 5.22 -31.99 23.99
C LYS A 73 5.60 -32.84 22.76
N SER A 74 6.02 -32.20 21.66
CA SER A 74 6.48 -32.88 20.44
C SER A 74 7.97 -33.26 20.47
N THR A 75 8.77 -32.72 21.39
CA THR A 75 10.19 -33.09 21.52
C THR A 75 10.34 -34.56 21.94
N GLY A 76 11.42 -35.23 21.52
CA GLY A 76 11.65 -36.65 21.81
C GLY A 76 10.75 -37.63 21.02
N LYS A 77 10.07 -37.20 19.96
CA LYS A 77 9.33 -38.10 19.06
C LYS A 77 10.24 -39.14 18.42
N GLU A 78 11.39 -38.73 17.92
CA GLU A 78 12.33 -39.59 17.21
C GLU A 78 12.93 -40.67 18.12
N GLU A 79 13.45 -40.27 19.29
CA GLU A 79 14.00 -41.21 20.28
C GLU A 79 12.95 -42.20 20.80
N PHE A 80 11.74 -41.73 21.07
CA PHE A 80 10.61 -42.59 21.44
C PHE A 80 10.29 -43.60 20.34
N MET A 81 10.24 -43.16 19.08
CA MET A 81 9.93 -44.04 17.95
C MET A 81 11.05 -45.05 17.72
N SER A 82 12.33 -44.67 17.90
CA SER A 82 13.47 -45.59 17.88
C SER A 82 13.32 -46.66 18.97
N LYS A 83 13.19 -46.25 20.24
CA LYS A 83 13.01 -47.18 21.38
C LYS A 83 11.78 -48.07 21.21
N LYS A 84 10.68 -47.52 20.71
CA LYS A 84 9.44 -48.27 20.42
C LYS A 84 9.67 -49.33 19.34
N ASN A 85 10.37 -48.97 18.27
CA ASN A 85 10.69 -49.89 17.18
C ASN A 85 11.66 -50.98 17.65
N ASP A 86 12.66 -50.64 18.46
CA ASP A 86 13.59 -51.61 19.04
C ASP A 86 12.87 -52.60 19.97
N LEU A 87 12.01 -52.10 20.87
CA LEU A 87 11.19 -52.95 21.75
C LEU A 87 10.22 -53.84 20.95
N LYS A 88 9.63 -53.30 19.87
CA LYS A 88 8.77 -54.09 18.98
C LYS A 88 9.56 -55.16 18.24
N ALA A 89 10.73 -54.82 17.69
CA ALA A 89 11.60 -55.78 17.03
C ALA A 89 12.04 -56.90 17.99
N ASN A 90 12.33 -56.56 19.25
CA ASN A 90 12.64 -57.55 20.29
C ASN A 90 11.42 -58.43 20.63
N LEU A 91 10.22 -57.84 20.76
CA LEU A 91 8.97 -58.60 20.95
C LEU A 91 8.71 -59.57 19.80
N ASP A 92 8.86 -59.11 18.55
CA ASP A 92 8.67 -59.91 17.35
C ASP A 92 9.72 -61.03 17.30
N ARG A 93 10.99 -60.74 17.62
CA ARG A 93 12.07 -61.73 17.72
C ARG A 93 11.76 -62.80 18.76
N CYS A 94 11.34 -62.42 19.97
CA CYS A 94 10.97 -63.39 21.01
C CYS A 94 9.74 -64.21 20.57
N SER A 95 8.74 -63.59 19.95
CA SER A 95 7.54 -64.29 19.46
C SER A 95 7.86 -65.30 18.37
N ASN A 96 8.77 -64.96 17.44
CA ASN A 96 9.21 -65.86 16.38
C ASN A 96 9.99 -67.05 16.96
N LYS A 97 10.91 -66.82 17.90
CA LYS A 97 11.64 -67.90 18.59
C LYS A 97 10.73 -68.80 19.41
N ILE A 98 9.71 -68.25 20.08
CA ILE A 98 8.69 -69.06 20.78
C ILE A 98 7.94 -69.95 19.78
N THR A 99 7.58 -69.40 18.61
CA THR A 99 6.88 -70.16 17.57
C THR A 99 7.76 -71.29 17.02
N GLU A 100 9.04 -71.01 16.74
CA GLU A 100 10.03 -71.99 16.29
C GLU A 100 10.24 -73.11 17.32
N LEU A 101 10.43 -72.75 18.60
CA LEU A 101 10.57 -73.74 19.68
C LEU A 101 9.28 -74.55 19.89
N GLN A 102 8.11 -73.94 19.68
CA GLN A 102 6.83 -74.64 19.76
C GLN A 102 6.65 -75.62 18.59
N GLU A 103 7.11 -75.27 17.39
CA GLU A 103 7.15 -76.17 16.24
C GLU A 103 8.12 -77.34 16.50
N GLN A 104 9.34 -77.07 16.99
CA GLN A 104 10.31 -78.10 17.39
C GLN A 104 9.73 -79.04 18.47
N LYS A 105 9.05 -78.48 19.48
CA LYS A 105 8.34 -79.26 20.49
C LYS A 105 7.26 -80.15 19.88
N SER A 106 6.47 -79.63 18.96
CA SER A 106 5.42 -80.41 18.29
C SER A 106 6.01 -81.54 17.43
N GLY A 107 7.12 -81.28 16.73
CA GLY A 107 7.85 -82.27 15.94
C GLY A 107 8.43 -83.39 16.80
N ILE A 108 9.08 -83.05 17.93
CA ILE A 108 9.62 -84.05 18.87
C ILE A 108 8.50 -84.85 19.51
N LEU A 109 7.39 -84.22 19.88
CA LEU A 109 6.22 -84.94 20.38
C LEU A 109 5.67 -85.91 19.33
N GLY A 110 5.61 -85.51 18.05
CA GLY A 110 5.28 -86.39 16.94
C GLY A 110 6.23 -87.59 16.84
N GLN A 111 7.54 -87.35 16.86
CA GLN A 111 8.56 -88.40 16.84
C GLN A 111 8.46 -89.35 18.05
N VAL A 112 8.17 -88.83 19.25
CA VAL A 112 7.93 -89.67 20.43
C VAL A 112 6.70 -90.55 20.20
N THR A 113 5.60 -90.01 19.65
CA THR A 113 4.41 -90.82 19.37
C THR A 113 4.67 -91.91 18.33
N GLU A 114 5.45 -91.62 17.29
CA GLU A 114 5.85 -92.57 16.25
C GLU A 114 6.77 -93.65 16.81
N ARG A 115 7.84 -93.29 17.52
CA ARG A 115 8.75 -94.23 18.21
C ARG A 115 8.03 -95.14 19.20
N VAL A 116 7.04 -94.62 19.92
CA VAL A 116 6.21 -95.43 20.83
C VAL A 116 5.29 -96.37 20.04
N ALA A 117 4.77 -95.96 18.89
CA ALA A 117 3.99 -96.83 18.01
C ALA A 117 4.86 -97.95 17.40
N GLU A 118 6.05 -97.63 16.90
CA GLU A 118 7.05 -98.59 16.41
C GLU A 118 7.42 -99.60 17.48
N GLY A 119 7.70 -99.16 18.72
CA GLY A 119 7.98 -100.07 19.84
C GLY A 119 6.83 -101.02 20.14
N LYS A 120 5.58 -100.55 20.05
CA LYS A 120 4.39 -101.41 20.21
C LYS A 120 4.26 -102.42 19.08
N GLU A 121 4.51 -102.02 17.83
CA GLU A 121 4.48 -102.92 16.67
C GLU A 121 5.61 -103.96 16.74
N MET A 122 6.84 -103.55 17.04
CA MET A 122 7.98 -104.45 17.24
C MET A 122 7.71 -105.46 18.35
N LYS A 123 7.13 -105.02 19.47
CA LYS A 123 6.70 -105.92 20.56
C LYS A 123 5.58 -106.87 20.15
N ALA A 124 4.62 -106.42 19.34
CA ALA A 124 3.57 -107.27 18.80
C ALA A 124 4.14 -108.33 17.83
N GLN A 125 5.09 -107.94 16.98
CA GLN A 125 5.80 -108.84 16.08
C GLN A 125 6.64 -109.87 16.83
N LEU A 126 7.40 -109.45 17.85
CA LEU A 126 8.15 -110.35 18.73
C LEU A 126 7.24 -111.34 19.43
N ASN A 127 6.12 -110.89 20.00
CA ASN A 127 5.15 -111.78 20.63
C ASN A 127 4.54 -112.78 19.63
N LYS A 128 4.32 -112.38 18.37
CA LYS A 128 3.86 -113.28 17.30
C LYS A 128 4.94 -114.30 16.93
N MET A 129 6.19 -113.86 16.76
CA MET A 129 7.34 -114.74 16.49
C MET A 129 7.56 -115.74 17.62
N LYS A 130 7.51 -115.29 18.88
CA LYS A 130 7.58 -116.13 20.08
C LYS A 130 6.52 -117.23 20.08
N LYS A 131 5.27 -116.89 19.77
CA LYS A 131 4.17 -117.87 19.65
C LYS A 131 4.39 -118.89 18.53
N THR A 132 5.00 -118.49 17.42
CA THR A 132 5.26 -119.40 16.29
C THR A 132 6.48 -120.29 16.46
N LEU A 133 7.49 -119.87 17.22
CA LEU A 133 8.78 -120.56 17.31
C LEU A 133 8.77 -121.72 18.31
N GLY A 134 7.94 -121.67 19.35
CA GLY A 134 7.74 -122.75 20.34
C GLY A 134 8.95 -123.06 21.23
N TYR A 135 10.16 -122.77 20.75
CA TYR A 135 11.45 -122.92 21.43
C TYR A 135 12.12 -121.55 21.53
N THR A 136 12.73 -121.27 22.68
CA THR A 136 13.35 -119.97 23.00
C THR A 136 14.88 -120.00 22.95
N SER A 137 15.50 -121.18 22.86
CA SER A 137 16.95 -121.36 22.78
C SER A 137 17.31 -122.23 21.59
N GLU A 138 18.39 -121.87 20.90
CA GLU A 138 19.00 -122.68 19.84
C GLU A 138 19.50 -124.02 20.40
N ASP A 139 20.05 -124.01 21.62
CA ASP A 139 20.55 -125.20 22.30
C ASP A 139 19.41 -126.20 22.58
N ALA A 140 18.23 -125.71 22.95
CA ALA A 140 17.06 -126.56 23.20
C ALA A 140 16.54 -127.23 21.91
N ILE A 141 16.73 -126.58 20.75
CA ILE A 141 16.40 -127.17 19.44
C ILE A 141 17.40 -128.28 19.10
N ASP A 142 18.69 -128.02 19.32
CA ASP A 142 19.75 -128.99 19.03
C ASP A 142 19.69 -130.22 19.94
N GLU A 143 19.40 -130.04 21.24
CA GLU A 143 19.15 -131.14 22.17
C GLU A 143 17.94 -131.99 21.74
N ARG A 144 16.86 -131.36 21.27
CA ARG A 144 15.68 -132.07 20.78
C ARG A 144 16.00 -132.86 19.50
N ILE A 145 16.73 -132.27 18.56
CA ILE A 145 17.19 -132.96 17.35
C ILE A 145 18.06 -134.17 17.73
N ALA A 146 19.04 -133.98 18.62
CA ALA A 146 19.92 -135.06 19.08
C ALA A 146 19.12 -136.19 19.77
N SER A 147 18.11 -135.86 20.58
CA SER A 147 17.25 -136.86 21.22
C SER A 147 16.42 -137.67 20.22
N ILE A 148 15.94 -137.04 19.14
CA ILE A 148 15.17 -137.71 18.09
C ILE A 148 16.09 -138.58 17.23
N GLU A 149 17.26 -138.07 16.84
CA GLU A 149 18.26 -138.81 16.07
C GLU A 149 18.74 -140.04 16.86
N TYR A 150 19.03 -139.88 18.16
CA TYR A 150 19.38 -140.99 19.05
C TYR A 150 18.27 -142.04 19.13
N ARG A 151 17.01 -141.60 19.29
CA ARG A 151 15.85 -142.50 19.32
C ARG A 151 15.70 -143.28 18.03
N MET A 152 15.86 -142.62 16.88
CA MET A 152 15.81 -143.26 15.56
C MET A 152 16.93 -144.29 15.36
N TRP A 153 18.09 -144.10 15.99
CA TRP A 153 19.24 -145.01 15.85
C TRP A 153 19.18 -146.21 16.80
N THR A 154 18.47 -146.09 17.93
CA THR A 154 18.50 -147.09 19.02
C THR A 154 17.20 -147.86 19.20
N GLU A 155 16.05 -147.30 18.79
CA GLU A 155 14.74 -147.94 18.91
C GLU A 155 14.25 -148.48 17.56
N SER A 156 13.50 -149.58 17.58
CA SER A 156 12.77 -150.06 16.41
C SER A 156 11.42 -149.35 16.33
N ILE A 157 11.32 -148.40 15.40
CA ILE A 157 10.16 -147.51 15.26
C ILE A 157 9.37 -147.91 14.01
N THR A 158 8.05 -147.72 14.02
CA THR A 158 7.25 -147.97 12.82
C THR A 158 7.55 -146.93 11.73
N LEU A 159 7.46 -147.32 10.45
CA LEU A 159 7.71 -146.41 9.32
C LEU A 159 6.87 -145.11 9.37
N LYS A 160 5.71 -145.15 10.03
CA LYS A 160 4.82 -143.99 10.21
C LYS A 160 5.33 -143.02 11.27
N GLU A 161 5.91 -143.55 12.34
CA GLU A 161 6.50 -142.76 13.43
C GLU A 161 7.89 -142.22 13.04
N GLU A 162 8.69 -143.01 12.33
CA GLU A 162 9.97 -142.57 11.77
C GLU A 162 9.79 -141.36 10.84
N LYS A 163 8.79 -141.41 9.95
CA LYS A 163 8.41 -140.27 9.09
C LYS A 163 7.97 -139.03 9.89
N LYS A 164 7.30 -139.21 11.04
CA LYS A 164 6.92 -138.09 11.92
C LYS A 164 8.12 -137.46 12.59
N LEU A 165 9.05 -138.28 13.10
CA LEU A 165 10.28 -137.82 13.73
C LEU A 165 11.21 -137.10 12.73
N LEU A 166 11.31 -137.60 11.50
CA LEU A 166 12.03 -136.91 10.41
C LEU A 166 11.38 -135.58 10.03
N ALA A 167 10.04 -135.52 9.99
CA ALA A 167 9.32 -134.27 9.77
C ALA A 167 9.57 -133.26 10.92
N GLU A 168 9.60 -133.74 12.17
CA GLU A 168 9.93 -132.93 13.35
C GLU A 168 11.36 -132.37 13.26
N ILE A 169 12.37 -133.18 12.89
CA ILE A 169 13.75 -132.71 12.66
C ILE A 169 13.80 -131.64 11.55
N ALA A 170 13.09 -131.85 10.44
CA ALA A 170 13.08 -130.89 9.34
C ALA A 170 12.45 -129.54 9.74
N ASP A 171 11.35 -129.56 10.51
CA ASP A 171 10.72 -128.35 11.04
C ASP A 171 11.59 -127.66 12.10
N LEU A 172 12.26 -128.41 12.98
CA LEU A 172 13.20 -127.89 13.97
C LEU A 172 14.42 -127.23 13.31
N LYS A 173 15.03 -127.87 12.31
CA LYS A 173 16.13 -127.29 11.52
C LYS A 173 15.70 -126.03 10.76
N ARG A 174 14.44 -125.96 10.29
CA ARG A 174 13.86 -124.77 9.65
C ARG A 174 13.56 -123.63 10.63
N ASN A 175 13.27 -123.93 11.90
CA ASN A 175 12.94 -122.94 12.92
C ASN A 175 14.18 -122.40 13.65
N LYS A 176 15.29 -123.13 13.69
CA LYS A 176 16.57 -122.68 14.28
C LYS A 176 17.03 -121.27 13.88
N PRO A 177 17.16 -120.91 12.58
CA PRO A 177 17.60 -119.57 12.20
C PRO A 177 16.61 -118.47 12.62
N LYS A 178 15.31 -118.79 12.70
CA LYS A 178 14.28 -117.85 13.14
C LYS A 178 14.32 -117.57 14.64
N VAL A 179 14.81 -118.51 15.45
CA VAL A 179 15.08 -118.29 16.88
C VAL A 179 16.26 -117.33 17.05
N SER A 180 17.30 -117.47 16.23
CA SER A 180 18.41 -116.51 16.19
C SER A 180 17.94 -115.09 15.84
N GLU A 181 17.08 -114.96 14.81
CA GLU A 181 16.47 -113.67 14.45
C GLU A 181 15.54 -113.12 15.54
N TYR A 182 14.82 -113.98 16.25
CA TYR A 182 13.97 -113.59 17.38
C TYR A 182 14.83 -113.05 18.53
N ASN A 183 15.91 -113.73 18.90
CA ASN A 183 16.81 -113.30 19.98
C ASN A 183 17.46 -111.96 19.65
N LYS A 184 17.93 -111.77 18.41
CA LYS A 184 18.45 -110.47 17.93
C LYS A 184 17.42 -109.36 18.05
N LYS A 185 16.17 -109.61 17.60
CA LYS A 185 15.09 -108.63 17.72
C LYS A 185 14.66 -108.37 19.17
N GLU A 186 14.75 -109.37 20.04
CA GLU A 186 14.45 -109.24 21.47
C GLU A 186 15.51 -108.39 22.19
N GLU A 187 16.78 -108.56 21.84
CA GLU A 187 17.88 -107.69 22.30
C GLU A 187 17.74 -106.25 21.77
N GLU A 188 17.39 -106.08 20.49
CA GLU A 188 17.08 -104.77 19.90
C GLU A 188 15.90 -104.09 20.60
N MET A 189 14.84 -104.83 20.99
CA MET A 189 13.72 -104.28 21.76
C MET A 189 14.14 -103.91 23.19
N ASN A 190 14.89 -104.77 23.87
CA ASN A 190 15.31 -104.51 25.24
C ASN A 190 16.22 -103.27 25.36
N SER A 191 16.96 -102.94 24.28
CA SER A 191 17.74 -101.71 24.17
C SER A 191 16.96 -100.52 23.57
N PHE A 192 15.74 -100.75 23.08
CA PHE A 192 14.87 -99.70 22.54
C PHE A 192 14.20 -98.92 23.66
N ASP A 193 14.82 -97.80 24.07
CA ASP A 193 14.13 -96.76 24.83
C ASP A 193 13.66 -95.64 23.87
N PRO A 194 12.37 -95.61 23.50
CA PRO A 194 11.83 -94.64 22.56
C PRO A 194 11.78 -93.20 23.11
N SER A 195 12.09 -92.98 24.39
CA SER A 195 11.61 -91.79 25.09
C SER A 195 12.65 -91.01 25.87
N LEU A 196 13.73 -91.61 26.39
CA LEU A 196 14.69 -90.90 27.25
C LEU A 196 15.36 -89.71 26.55
N SER A 197 15.99 -89.92 25.38
CA SER A 197 16.72 -88.85 24.68
C SER A 197 15.79 -87.72 24.19
N LEU A 198 14.60 -88.05 23.71
CA LEU A 198 13.60 -87.08 23.23
C LEU A 198 12.94 -86.31 24.38
N LYS A 199 12.79 -86.93 25.57
CA LYS A 199 12.31 -86.25 26.79
C LYS A 199 13.31 -85.19 27.27
N ASP A 200 14.60 -85.47 27.22
CA ASP A 200 15.64 -84.50 27.59
C ASP A 200 15.70 -83.31 26.62
N GLN A 201 15.40 -83.54 25.33
CA GLN A 201 15.24 -82.46 24.36
C GLN A 201 13.98 -81.64 24.65
N LEU A 202 12.87 -82.30 25.02
CA LEU A 202 11.62 -81.64 25.38
C LEU A 202 11.76 -80.77 26.64
N THR A 203 12.48 -81.22 27.67
CA THR A 203 12.74 -80.41 28.88
C THR A 203 13.56 -79.17 28.54
N LYS A 204 14.64 -79.31 27.78
CA LYS A 204 15.47 -78.18 27.30
C LYS A 204 14.67 -77.16 26.47
N ILE A 205 13.82 -77.63 25.55
CA ILE A 205 12.96 -76.74 24.75
C ILE A 205 11.95 -76.02 25.63
N ASN A 206 11.35 -76.69 26.62
CA ASN A 206 10.44 -76.04 27.55
C ASN A 206 11.15 -74.99 28.43
N GLU A 207 12.39 -75.22 28.85
CA GLU A 207 13.20 -74.23 29.56
C GLU A 207 13.52 -73.01 28.68
N GLN A 208 13.95 -73.24 27.44
CA GLN A 208 14.20 -72.16 26.47
C GLN A 208 12.94 -71.36 26.16
N MET A 209 11.79 -72.02 25.99
CA MET A 209 10.51 -71.34 25.81
C MET A 209 10.18 -70.45 27.01
N LYS A 210 10.35 -70.94 28.24
CA LYS A 210 10.11 -70.14 29.46
C LYS A 210 10.99 -68.88 29.47
N LEU A 211 12.28 -69.00 29.16
CA LEU A 211 13.19 -67.85 29.08
C LEU A 211 12.67 -66.81 28.06
N PHE A 212 12.31 -67.23 26.85
CA PHE A 212 11.76 -66.31 25.84
C PHE A 212 10.39 -65.74 26.21
N PHE A 213 9.55 -66.47 26.96
CA PHE A 213 8.29 -65.96 27.49
C PHE A 213 8.52 -64.88 28.55
N ASP A 214 9.46 -65.09 29.47
CA ASP A 214 9.81 -64.12 30.50
C ASP A 214 10.45 -62.86 29.87
N GLU A 215 11.34 -63.03 28.89
CA GLU A 215 11.89 -61.92 28.08
C GLU A 215 10.77 -61.16 27.33
N LYS A 216 9.86 -61.88 26.66
CA LYS A 216 8.71 -61.28 25.95
C LYS A 216 7.81 -60.50 26.92
N LYS A 217 7.57 -61.04 28.11
CA LYS A 217 6.79 -60.35 29.16
C LYS A 217 7.50 -59.09 29.63
N GLY A 218 8.83 -59.14 29.82
CA GLY A 218 9.66 -57.98 30.17
C GLY A 218 9.61 -56.89 29.10
N TYR A 219 9.88 -57.23 27.83
CA TYR A 219 9.79 -56.27 26.72
C TYR A 219 8.37 -55.74 26.50
N SER A 220 7.34 -56.56 26.73
CA SER A 220 5.94 -56.12 26.64
C SER A 220 5.59 -55.12 27.74
N ALA A 221 6.10 -55.30 28.96
CA ALA A 221 5.89 -54.36 30.05
C ALA A 221 6.60 -53.03 29.75
N GLN A 222 7.86 -53.07 29.32
CA GLN A 222 8.62 -51.88 28.90
C GLN A 222 7.94 -51.16 27.73
N TYR A 223 7.39 -51.90 26.77
CA TYR A 223 6.64 -51.33 25.66
C TYR A 223 5.36 -50.63 26.14
N ALA A 224 4.60 -51.28 27.03
CA ALA A 224 3.36 -50.72 27.58
C ALA A 224 3.63 -49.46 28.41
N GLU A 225 4.67 -49.46 29.24
CA GLU A 225 5.11 -48.31 30.04
C GLU A 225 5.51 -47.14 29.15
N LEU A 226 6.41 -47.39 28.18
CA LEU A 226 6.87 -46.38 27.22
C LEU A 226 5.69 -45.74 26.45
N VAL A 227 4.76 -46.57 25.96
CA VAL A 227 3.56 -46.09 25.25
C VAL A 227 2.64 -45.29 26.17
N SER A 228 2.43 -45.74 27.41
CA SER A 228 1.59 -45.03 28.39
C SER A 228 2.16 -43.67 28.77
N GLU A 229 3.46 -43.58 29.04
CA GLU A 229 4.15 -42.31 29.32
C GLU A 229 3.97 -41.32 28.16
N ARG A 230 4.17 -41.80 26.92
CA ARG A 230 4.01 -40.94 25.75
C ARG A 230 2.56 -40.55 25.51
N GLN A 231 1.61 -41.45 25.80
CA GLN A 231 0.19 -41.16 25.69
C GLN A 231 -0.26 -40.14 26.74
N GLY A 232 0.31 -40.15 27.94
CA GLY A 232 0.09 -39.10 28.95
C GLY A 232 0.55 -37.71 28.48
N VAL A 233 1.71 -37.63 27.82
CA VAL A 233 2.24 -36.37 27.29
C VAL A 233 1.52 -35.92 26.01
N THR A 234 1.14 -36.86 25.14
CA THR A 234 0.59 -36.59 23.80
C THR A 234 -0.94 -36.58 23.77
N GLY A 235 -1.62 -37.13 24.77
CA GLY A 235 -3.09 -37.25 24.79
C GLY A 235 -3.83 -35.91 24.72
N ASP A 236 -3.26 -34.88 25.34
CA ASP A 236 -3.79 -33.51 25.33
C ASP A 236 -3.38 -32.70 24.07
N MET A 237 -2.57 -33.30 23.19
CA MET A 237 -2.07 -32.61 22.00
C MET A 237 -3.19 -32.23 21.03
N LYS A 238 -4.20 -33.10 20.86
CA LYS A 238 -5.35 -32.81 19.99
C LYS A 238 -6.14 -31.59 20.49
N GLY A 239 -6.43 -31.52 21.78
CA GLY A 239 -7.13 -30.39 22.37
C GLY A 239 -6.35 -29.08 22.27
N LEU A 240 -5.02 -29.11 22.38
CA LEU A 240 -4.17 -27.93 22.15
C LEU A 240 -4.19 -27.47 20.69
N PHE A 241 -4.22 -28.39 19.72
CA PHE A 241 -4.39 -28.03 18.30
C PHE A 241 -5.75 -27.39 18.03
N ASP A 242 -6.83 -27.96 18.56
CA ASP A 242 -8.19 -27.43 18.41
C ASP A 242 -8.27 -26.00 19.01
N LYS A 243 -7.74 -25.79 20.23
CA LYS A 243 -7.65 -24.45 20.86
C LYS A 243 -6.83 -23.46 20.05
N ARG A 244 -5.70 -23.90 19.47
CA ARG A 244 -4.86 -23.05 18.60
C ARG A 244 -5.61 -22.65 17.34
N GLU A 245 -6.36 -23.57 16.75
CA GLU A 245 -7.17 -23.31 15.56
C GLU A 245 -8.29 -22.32 15.87
N GLU A 246 -9.02 -22.51 16.96
CA GLU A 246 -10.05 -21.58 17.44
C GLU A 246 -9.50 -20.16 17.68
N LEU A 247 -8.34 -20.05 18.34
CA LEU A 247 -7.70 -18.75 18.58
C LEU A 247 -7.20 -18.11 17.27
N ASN A 248 -6.68 -18.91 16.34
CA ASN A 248 -6.31 -18.39 15.01
C ASN A 248 -7.52 -17.90 14.24
N GLN A 249 -8.67 -18.59 14.30
CA GLN A 249 -9.91 -18.14 13.68
C GLN A 249 -10.36 -16.80 14.28
N LYS A 250 -10.40 -16.68 15.62
CA LYS A 250 -10.71 -15.41 16.31
C LYS A 250 -9.72 -14.29 15.98
N MET A 251 -8.43 -14.63 15.83
CA MET A 251 -7.41 -13.66 15.40
C MET A 251 -7.67 -13.16 13.98
N GLN A 252 -8.03 -14.06 13.06
CA GLN A 252 -8.38 -13.68 11.69
C GLN A 252 -9.63 -12.80 11.64
N GLU A 253 -10.68 -13.13 12.40
CA GLU A 253 -11.87 -12.30 12.54
C GLU A 253 -11.53 -10.89 13.04
N LYS A 254 -10.73 -10.77 14.11
CA LYS A 254 -10.30 -9.47 14.64
C LYS A 254 -9.41 -8.69 13.65
N ILE A 255 -8.57 -9.37 12.88
CA ILE A 255 -7.77 -8.74 11.83
C ILE A 255 -8.67 -8.24 10.67
N GLN A 256 -9.69 -9.01 10.30
CA GLN A 256 -10.68 -8.60 9.29
C GLN A 256 -11.48 -7.40 9.78
N GLU A 257 -11.97 -7.40 11.02
CA GLU A 257 -12.63 -6.24 11.64
C GLU A 257 -11.71 -5.01 11.60
N ARG A 258 -10.43 -5.15 11.94
CA ARG A 258 -9.45 -4.05 11.85
C ARG A 258 -9.28 -3.54 10.42
N SER A 259 -9.28 -4.43 9.43
CA SER A 259 -9.18 -4.02 8.01
C SER A 259 -10.42 -3.26 7.60
N GLN A 260 -11.61 -3.76 7.93
CA GLN A 260 -12.89 -3.12 7.61
C GLN A 260 -12.96 -1.71 8.21
N VAL A 261 -12.63 -1.54 9.49
CA VAL A 261 -12.59 -0.22 10.14
C VAL A 261 -11.63 0.75 9.44
N LYS A 262 -10.45 0.25 9.01
CA LYS A 262 -9.48 1.06 8.25
C LYS A 262 -9.97 1.41 6.86
N ASP A 263 -10.64 0.48 6.18
CA ASP A 263 -11.12 0.66 4.81
C ASP A 263 -12.35 1.58 4.78
N GLU A 264 -13.24 1.48 5.77
CA GLU A 264 -14.33 2.44 6.00
C GLU A 264 -13.80 3.86 6.23
N PHE A 265 -12.79 4.01 7.10
CA PHE A 265 -12.17 5.30 7.37
C PHE A 265 -11.45 5.85 6.13
N ARG A 266 -10.73 5.02 5.37
CA ARG A 266 -10.09 5.41 4.10
C ARG A 266 -11.12 5.84 3.07
N ALA A 267 -12.23 5.11 2.92
CA ALA A 267 -13.31 5.46 2.00
C ALA A 267 -13.92 6.82 2.38
N ALA A 268 -14.23 7.01 3.67
CA ALA A 268 -14.73 8.30 4.16
C ALA A 268 -13.71 9.43 3.94
N MET A 269 -12.43 9.19 4.20
CA MET A 269 -11.36 10.16 3.96
C MET A 269 -11.18 10.49 2.48
N ASN A 270 -11.25 9.50 1.59
CA ASN A 270 -11.18 9.70 0.15
C ASN A 270 -12.35 10.56 -0.33
N THR A 271 -13.58 10.28 0.10
CA THR A 271 -14.74 11.12 -0.26
C THR A 271 -14.63 12.56 0.25
N PHE A 272 -14.08 12.76 1.45
CA PHE A 272 -13.83 14.10 2.00
C PHE A 272 -12.71 14.83 1.26
N ASN A 273 -11.63 14.13 0.91
CA ASN A 273 -10.53 14.68 0.12
C ASN A 273 -10.98 15.03 -1.30
N ASP A 274 -11.79 14.20 -1.95
CA ASP A 274 -12.35 14.47 -3.27
C ASP A 274 -13.27 15.70 -3.23
N TYR A 275 -14.10 15.82 -2.19
CA TYR A 275 -14.92 17.00 -1.94
C TYR A 275 -14.08 18.28 -1.79
N THR A 276 -13.07 18.26 -0.89
CA THR A 276 -12.23 19.44 -0.64
C THR A 276 -11.38 19.82 -1.85
N ASN A 277 -10.87 18.83 -2.60
CA ASN A 277 -10.16 19.04 -3.84
C ASN A 277 -11.07 19.63 -4.93
N ALA A 278 -12.32 19.16 -5.05
CA ALA A 278 -13.29 19.71 -5.99
C ALA A 278 -13.62 21.18 -5.67
N VAL A 279 -13.86 21.51 -4.39
CA VAL A 279 -14.07 22.89 -3.94
C VAL A 279 -12.84 23.76 -4.22
N ARG A 280 -11.64 23.26 -3.95
CA ARG A 280 -10.39 23.99 -4.22
C ARG A 280 -10.18 24.23 -5.72
N ARG A 281 -10.44 23.24 -6.57
CA ARG A 281 -10.36 23.36 -8.03
C ARG A 281 -11.36 24.40 -8.54
N ALA A 282 -12.62 24.32 -8.12
CA ALA A 282 -13.64 25.31 -8.49
C ALA A 282 -13.26 26.75 -8.10
N ARG A 283 -12.65 26.94 -6.92
CA ARG A 283 -12.12 28.25 -6.51
C ARG A 283 -10.91 28.69 -7.33
N GLN A 284 -9.99 27.78 -7.62
CA GLN A 284 -8.81 28.07 -8.44
C GLN A 284 -9.21 28.46 -9.86
N ASP A 285 -10.14 27.73 -10.47
CA ASP A 285 -10.65 28.00 -11.81
C ASP A 285 -11.33 29.37 -11.86
N ARG A 286 -12.19 29.70 -10.88
CA ARG A 286 -12.80 31.04 -10.78
C ARG A 286 -11.74 32.15 -10.63
N ALA A 287 -10.74 31.94 -9.77
CA ALA A 287 -9.70 32.93 -9.55
C ALA A 287 -8.80 33.11 -10.80
N MET A 288 -8.57 32.05 -11.56
CA MET A 288 -7.83 32.10 -12.83
C MET A 288 -8.64 32.82 -13.91
N GLU A 289 -9.95 32.55 -14.00
CA GLU A 289 -10.86 33.26 -14.92
C GLU A 289 -10.96 34.75 -14.59
N GLU A 290 -11.12 35.11 -13.32
CA GLU A 290 -11.18 36.51 -12.89
C GLU A 290 -9.84 37.23 -13.13
N LYS A 291 -8.70 36.58 -12.85
CA LYS A 291 -7.38 37.14 -13.18
C LYS A 291 -7.20 37.32 -14.68
N ARG A 292 -7.62 36.34 -15.49
CA ARG A 292 -7.55 36.42 -16.96
C ARG A 292 -8.43 37.54 -17.50
N ALA A 293 -9.63 37.72 -16.95
CA ALA A 293 -10.51 38.84 -17.30
C ALA A 293 -9.89 40.19 -16.92
N ARG A 294 -9.38 40.32 -15.69
CA ARG A 294 -8.68 41.56 -15.24
C ARG A 294 -7.42 41.86 -16.04
N GLN A 295 -6.64 40.84 -16.41
CA GLN A 295 -5.48 41.00 -17.28
C GLN A 295 -5.90 41.46 -18.67
N ALA A 296 -6.92 40.85 -19.27
CA ALA A 296 -7.43 41.28 -20.58
C ALA A 296 -7.97 42.71 -20.56
N ASP A 297 -8.66 43.12 -19.49
CA ASP A 297 -9.18 44.48 -19.36
C ASP A 297 -8.06 45.50 -19.09
N TRP A 298 -7.07 45.14 -18.27
CA TRP A 298 -5.87 45.96 -18.07
C TRP A 298 -5.07 46.12 -19.37
N GLU A 299 -4.88 45.04 -20.13
CA GLU A 299 -4.20 45.10 -21.43
C GLU A 299 -4.95 46.00 -22.41
N LYS A 300 -6.29 45.94 -22.46
CA LYS A 300 -7.09 46.86 -23.27
C LYS A 300 -6.93 48.30 -22.82
N GLU A 301 -6.98 48.56 -21.51
CA GLU A 301 -6.83 49.92 -20.97
C GLU A 301 -5.41 50.46 -21.19
N GLN A 302 -4.38 49.62 -21.08
CA GLN A 302 -3.01 50.01 -21.44
C GLN A 302 -2.91 50.36 -22.93
N ARG A 303 -3.52 49.57 -23.83
CA ARG A 303 -3.55 49.88 -25.26
C ARG A 303 -4.25 51.22 -25.53
N ILE A 304 -5.38 51.50 -24.86
CA ILE A 304 -6.09 52.79 -24.99
C ILE A 304 -5.24 53.93 -24.44
N ARG A 305 -4.68 53.81 -23.23
CA ARG A 305 -3.83 54.87 -22.66
C ARG A 305 -2.58 55.14 -23.49
N LYS A 306 -1.99 54.12 -24.11
CA LYS A 306 -0.86 54.29 -25.02
C LYS A 306 -1.29 55.01 -26.31
N ALA A 307 -2.45 54.67 -26.85
CA ALA A 307 -3.03 55.42 -27.96
C ALA A 307 -3.27 56.90 -27.58
N ASP A 308 -3.93 57.18 -26.45
CA ASP A 308 -4.24 58.54 -25.98
C ASP A 308 -2.98 59.38 -25.68
N LYS A 309 -1.92 58.77 -25.13
CA LYS A 309 -0.64 59.48 -24.94
C LYS A 309 -0.03 59.91 -26.27
N LEU A 310 -0.21 59.09 -27.30
CA LEU A 310 0.25 59.41 -28.65
C LEU A 310 -0.59 60.54 -29.28
N ASP A 311 -1.77 60.88 -28.76
CA ASP A 311 -2.56 62.07 -29.19
C ASP A 311 -1.98 63.39 -28.68
N THR A 312 -1.12 63.36 -27.66
CA THR A 312 -0.55 64.58 -27.11
C THR A 312 0.49 65.17 -28.06
N GLN A 313 0.22 66.36 -28.59
CA GLN A 313 1.06 67.04 -29.58
C GLN A 313 2.42 67.47 -29.01
N PRO A 314 3.55 66.95 -29.52
CA PRO A 314 4.87 67.45 -29.22
C PRO A 314 4.99 68.89 -29.72
N HIS A 315 5.71 69.71 -28.95
CA HIS A 315 5.91 71.14 -29.23
C HIS A 315 4.67 72.03 -29.11
N LEU A 316 3.56 71.57 -28.52
CA LEU A 316 2.39 72.43 -28.22
C LEU A 316 2.77 73.62 -27.31
N ALA A 317 3.64 73.39 -26.33
CA ALA A 317 4.13 74.47 -25.45
C ALA A 317 5.01 75.51 -26.19
N GLU A 318 5.77 75.08 -27.20
CA GLU A 318 6.69 75.94 -27.95
C GLU A 318 5.97 76.71 -29.06
N THR A 319 5.00 76.06 -29.72
CA THR A 319 4.12 76.71 -30.71
C THR A 319 3.19 77.73 -30.07
N THR A 320 2.53 77.41 -28.96
CA THR A 320 1.70 78.38 -28.23
C THR A 320 2.54 79.56 -27.70
N LEU A 321 3.78 79.31 -27.28
CA LEU A 321 4.71 80.36 -26.89
C LEU A 321 5.09 81.25 -28.09
N LEU A 322 5.38 80.68 -29.25
CA LEU A 322 5.65 81.41 -30.50
C LEU A 322 4.43 82.22 -30.98
N GLU A 323 3.22 81.66 -30.90
CA GLU A 323 1.98 82.38 -31.22
C GLU A 323 1.79 83.60 -30.31
N GLN A 324 2.04 83.44 -29.01
CA GLN A 324 1.94 84.52 -28.03
C GLN A 324 2.98 85.62 -28.27
N THR A 325 4.21 85.27 -28.64
CA THR A 325 5.26 86.27 -28.94
C THR A 325 5.04 86.95 -30.29
N ILE A 326 4.51 86.25 -31.30
CA ILE A 326 4.07 86.85 -32.57
C ILE A 326 2.90 87.81 -32.32
N LEU A 327 1.91 87.42 -31.52
CA LEU A 327 0.79 88.30 -31.13
C LEU A 327 1.27 89.53 -30.37
N PHE A 328 2.25 89.37 -29.47
CA PHE A 328 2.87 90.48 -28.76
C PHE A 328 3.60 91.43 -29.72
N CYS A 329 4.41 90.91 -30.66
CA CYS A 329 5.08 91.73 -31.68
C CYS A 329 4.09 92.43 -32.63
N LYS A 330 2.99 91.76 -33.03
CA LYS A 330 1.92 92.36 -33.84
C LYS A 330 1.15 93.45 -33.08
N GLY A 331 0.99 93.31 -31.77
CA GLY A 331 0.38 94.32 -30.89
C GLY A 331 1.25 95.57 -30.65
N LEU A 332 2.55 95.51 -30.98
CA LEU A 332 3.52 96.61 -30.84
C LEU A 332 3.70 97.45 -32.10
N LEU A 333 3.16 97.02 -33.24
CA LEU A 333 3.08 97.86 -34.44
C LEU A 333 2.16 99.06 -34.14
N PRO A 334 2.50 100.28 -34.61
CA PRO A 334 1.62 101.43 -34.46
C PRO A 334 0.26 101.11 -35.06
N LYS A 335 -0.79 101.17 -34.24
CA LYS A 335 -2.14 101.32 -34.76
C LYS A 335 -2.17 102.67 -35.47
N ASP A 336 -2.29 102.67 -36.80
CA ASP A 336 -2.66 103.86 -37.53
C ASP A 336 -3.89 104.47 -36.86
N ALA A 337 -3.72 105.69 -36.36
CA ALA A 337 -4.73 106.38 -35.58
C ALA A 337 -5.78 106.99 -36.51
N ASP A 338 -6.69 106.14 -37.00
CA ASP A 338 -8.04 106.52 -37.40
C ASP A 338 -9.02 105.43 -36.95
N ALA A 339 -9.33 105.45 -35.64
CA ALA A 339 -10.63 105.13 -35.04
C ALA A 339 -10.47 105.01 -33.51
N SER A 340 -10.57 106.15 -32.84
CA SER A 340 -11.10 106.21 -31.49
C SER A 340 -12.54 105.65 -31.51
N GLY A 341 -12.76 104.46 -30.97
CA GLY A 341 -14.10 103.88 -30.83
C GLY A 341 -14.14 102.73 -29.84
N SER A 342 -14.77 102.98 -28.70
CA SER A 342 -15.33 102.04 -27.71
C SER A 342 -14.48 100.85 -27.25
N LYS A 343 -14.08 100.94 -25.97
CA LYS A 343 -13.99 99.79 -25.07
C LYS A 343 -15.34 99.08 -25.03
N ASP A 344 -15.53 98.04 -25.84
CA ASP A 344 -16.55 97.05 -25.55
C ASP A 344 -16.02 96.08 -24.51
N LYS A 345 -16.61 96.18 -23.31
CA LYS A 345 -16.65 95.07 -22.36
C LYS A 345 -17.37 93.92 -23.07
N VAL A 346 -16.61 92.98 -23.63
CA VAL A 346 -17.16 91.65 -23.89
C VAL A 346 -17.36 91.01 -22.52
N VAL A 347 -18.60 91.07 -22.04
CA VAL A 347 -19.11 90.14 -21.04
C VAL A 347 -19.00 88.76 -21.70
N ARG A 348 -18.03 87.96 -21.26
CA ARG A 348 -18.09 86.52 -21.54
C ARG A 348 -19.15 85.96 -20.61
N ASP A 349 -20.34 85.73 -21.15
CA ASP A 349 -21.29 84.83 -20.52
C ASP A 349 -20.66 83.43 -20.50
N VAL A 350 -20.06 83.08 -19.36
CA VAL A 350 -19.69 81.70 -19.07
C VAL A 350 -20.99 80.97 -18.77
N VAL A 351 -21.56 80.32 -19.78
CA VAL A 351 -22.61 79.33 -19.57
C VAL A 351 -21.97 78.16 -18.83
N ALA A 352 -22.17 78.12 -17.52
CA ALA A 352 -21.79 76.97 -16.72
C ALA A 352 -22.68 75.77 -17.11
N PRO A 353 -22.10 74.59 -17.37
CA PRO A 353 -22.88 73.40 -17.64
C PRO A 353 -23.73 73.01 -16.43
N ASP A 354 -24.89 72.41 -16.70
CA ASP A 354 -25.99 72.16 -15.76
C ASP A 354 -25.49 71.47 -14.47
N GLY A 355 -25.59 72.18 -13.34
CA GLY A 355 -25.14 71.73 -12.01
C GLY A 355 -23.92 72.44 -11.41
N ALA A 356 -23.27 73.37 -12.13
CA ALA A 356 -22.12 74.13 -11.60
C ALA A 356 -22.48 75.59 -11.21
N MET A 357 -22.28 75.96 -9.94
CA MET A 357 -22.53 77.31 -9.43
C MET A 357 -21.34 78.24 -9.73
N VAL A 358 -21.58 79.30 -10.51
CA VAL A 358 -20.56 80.31 -10.83
C VAL A 358 -20.24 81.14 -9.59
N LEU A 359 -18.97 81.10 -9.23
CA LEU A 359 -18.43 81.69 -8.02
C LEU A 359 -18.35 83.23 -8.16
N LEU A 360 -19.16 83.97 -7.39
CA LEU A 360 -19.19 85.45 -7.46
C LEU A 360 -17.83 86.09 -7.13
N SER A 361 -17.57 87.26 -7.73
CA SER A 361 -16.40 88.10 -7.51
C SER A 361 -16.19 88.37 -6.01
N LYS A 362 -14.92 88.37 -5.58
CA LYS A 362 -14.48 88.50 -4.17
C LYS A 362 -15.25 89.55 -3.35
N ASP A 363 -15.60 90.68 -3.95
CA ASP A 363 -16.25 91.80 -3.26
C ASP A 363 -17.75 91.59 -2.95
N LYS A 364 -18.37 90.52 -3.48
CA LYS A 364 -19.80 90.23 -3.32
C LYS A 364 -20.08 88.90 -2.61
N ARG A 365 -19.05 88.25 -2.07
CA ARG A 365 -19.24 87.06 -1.24
C ARG A 365 -19.31 87.49 0.22
N GLU A 366 -20.38 87.11 0.92
CA GLU A 366 -20.45 87.23 2.38
C GLU A 366 -19.35 86.32 2.97
N GLU A 367 -18.28 86.93 3.46
CA GLU A 367 -17.15 86.23 4.06
C GLU A 367 -17.51 85.78 5.48
N GLU A 368 -17.87 84.50 5.65
CA GLU A 368 -17.72 83.81 6.93
C GLU A 368 -16.22 83.69 7.25
N PHE A 369 -15.70 84.74 7.88
CA PHE A 369 -14.33 84.84 8.39
C PHE A 369 -14.09 83.84 9.54
N TYR A 370 -13.63 82.63 9.23
CA TYR A 370 -13.26 81.62 10.24
C TYR A 370 -11.82 81.77 10.79
N PHE A 371 -11.08 82.82 10.42
CA PHE A 371 -9.77 83.09 11.03
C PHE A 371 -9.44 84.59 11.05
N ALA A 372 -9.20 85.13 12.24
CA ALA A 372 -8.92 86.55 12.47
C ALA A 372 -7.47 86.92 12.07
N PRO A 373 -7.24 87.90 11.18
CA PRO A 373 -5.91 88.42 10.90
C PRO A 373 -5.54 89.49 11.94
N THR A 374 -4.56 89.21 12.79
CA THR A 374 -4.03 90.17 13.76
C THR A 374 -2.89 91.02 13.18
N LYS A 375 -3.13 92.35 13.05
CA LYS A 375 -2.18 93.49 13.12
C LYS A 375 -1.05 93.56 12.08
N LYS A 376 -0.55 94.71 11.61
CA LYS A 376 -0.97 96.13 11.49
C LYS A 376 0.11 96.75 10.59
N LYS A 377 -0.27 97.52 9.57
CA LYS A 377 0.64 98.30 8.72
C LYS A 377 1.29 99.46 9.51
N THR A 378 2.53 99.79 9.19
CA THR A 378 3.05 101.17 9.23
C THR A 378 3.43 101.60 7.81
N ALA A 379 2.72 102.62 7.31
CA ALA A 379 3.10 103.48 6.20
C ALA A 379 4.18 104.47 6.69
N ALA A 380 4.93 105.26 5.92
CA ALA A 380 4.89 105.84 4.57
C ALA A 380 6.37 106.25 4.26
N LYS A 381 6.82 106.84 3.15
CA LYS A 381 6.23 107.90 2.31
C LYS A 381 7.17 108.21 1.13
N GLY A 382 6.60 108.37 -0.06
CA GLY A 382 6.92 109.39 -1.10
C GLY A 382 8.30 109.43 -1.77
N SER A 383 8.40 109.15 -3.08
CA SER A 383 8.07 110.06 -4.19
C SER A 383 9.24 110.93 -4.67
N LYS A 384 9.71 110.68 -5.91
CA LYS A 384 9.73 111.71 -6.96
C LYS A 384 9.91 111.12 -8.36
N VAL A 385 8.94 111.42 -9.23
CA VAL A 385 8.98 111.23 -10.69
C VAL A 385 9.58 112.48 -11.34
N LYS A 386 10.42 112.29 -12.37
CA LYS A 386 10.57 113.19 -13.53
C LYS A 386 10.77 112.34 -14.80
N LYS A 387 10.01 112.68 -15.85
CA LYS A 387 9.95 112.15 -17.25
C LYS A 387 10.69 113.15 -18.19
N PRO A 388 10.76 113.00 -19.54
CA PRO A 388 10.98 111.82 -20.42
C PRO A 388 11.90 112.12 -21.67
N ASP A 389 12.28 111.09 -22.45
CA ASP A 389 12.36 111.01 -23.95
C ASP A 389 13.07 109.67 -24.30
N SER A 390 12.86 108.89 -25.36
CA SER A 390 12.10 108.89 -26.62
C SER A 390 11.80 107.40 -26.99
N LYS A 391 11.20 107.09 -28.16
CA LYS A 391 10.59 105.81 -28.59
C LYS A 391 11.41 104.50 -28.34
N ALA A 392 11.35 103.98 -27.11
CA ALA A 392 11.81 102.64 -26.75
C ALA A 392 10.61 101.78 -26.34
N ILE A 393 10.48 100.58 -26.92
CA ILE A 393 9.43 99.64 -26.51
C ILE A 393 9.77 99.17 -25.09
N LYS A 394 8.89 99.46 -24.13
CA LYS A 394 9.08 99.03 -22.74
C LYS A 394 8.71 97.56 -22.60
N HIS A 395 9.72 96.71 -22.78
CA HIS A 395 9.62 95.29 -22.48
C HIS A 395 9.58 95.05 -20.96
N THR A 396 8.81 94.06 -20.54
CA THR A 396 8.78 93.61 -19.14
C THR A 396 9.90 92.57 -18.98
N MET A 397 10.51 92.41 -17.79
CA MET A 397 11.57 91.41 -17.57
C MET A 397 11.15 90.00 -18.06
N TYR A 398 9.87 89.67 -17.93
CA TYR A 398 9.27 88.42 -18.42
C TYR A 398 9.24 88.32 -19.96
N THR A 399 9.05 89.42 -20.70
CA THR A 399 9.06 89.38 -22.18
C THR A 399 10.46 89.13 -22.69
N PHE A 400 11.50 89.73 -22.10
CA PHE A 400 12.88 89.36 -22.43
C PHE A 400 13.17 87.88 -22.19
N GLN A 401 12.67 87.29 -21.09
CA GLN A 401 12.79 85.84 -20.85
C GLN A 401 12.03 84.98 -21.88
N LEU A 402 10.87 85.45 -22.39
CA LEU A 402 10.12 84.76 -23.44
C LEU A 402 10.89 84.76 -24.77
N PHE A 403 11.52 85.89 -25.12
CA PHE A 403 12.34 86.05 -26.32
C PHE A 403 13.68 85.30 -26.22
N GLU A 404 14.31 85.31 -25.05
CA GLU A 404 15.52 84.54 -24.74
C GLU A 404 15.28 83.02 -24.85
N LYS A 405 14.12 82.54 -24.36
CA LYS A 405 13.70 81.14 -24.53
C LYS A 405 13.52 80.72 -25.99
N LEU A 406 13.09 81.66 -26.85
CA LEU A 406 12.95 81.45 -28.30
C LEU A 406 14.24 81.78 -29.07
N LYS A 407 15.30 82.22 -28.37
CA LYS A 407 16.60 82.62 -28.91
C LYS A 407 16.49 83.69 -30.01
N ILE A 408 15.53 84.61 -29.88
CA ILE A 408 15.36 85.76 -30.78
C ILE A 408 15.55 87.03 -29.96
N ASP A 409 16.35 87.98 -30.45
CA ASP A 409 16.56 89.25 -29.76
C ASP A 409 15.29 90.09 -29.75
N ALA A 410 14.90 90.55 -28.56
CA ALA A 410 13.68 91.32 -28.38
C ALA A 410 13.78 92.68 -29.09
N PRO A 411 12.77 93.09 -29.87
CA PRO A 411 12.83 94.32 -30.68
C PRO A 411 12.82 95.56 -29.78
N ILE A 412 13.96 96.25 -29.64
CA ILE A 412 14.12 97.40 -28.72
C ILE A 412 13.45 98.67 -29.28
N THR A 413 13.37 98.78 -30.61
CA THR A 413 12.79 99.90 -31.35
C THR A 413 11.71 99.42 -32.34
N THR A 414 10.85 100.34 -32.77
CA THR A 414 9.72 100.02 -33.67
C THR A 414 10.15 99.57 -35.07
N ASP A 415 11.39 99.85 -35.47
CA ASP A 415 11.93 99.53 -36.79
C ASP A 415 12.47 98.09 -36.87
N ASP A 416 12.75 97.46 -35.73
CA ASP A 416 13.23 96.06 -35.61
C ASP A 416 12.09 95.03 -35.50
N LEU A 417 10.84 95.50 -35.36
CA LEU A 417 9.63 94.67 -35.32
C LEU A 417 9.41 93.81 -36.58
N PRO A 418 9.54 94.31 -37.82
CA PRO A 418 9.32 93.48 -39.01
C PRO A 418 10.37 92.36 -39.16
N GLY A 419 11.63 92.61 -38.77
CA GLY A 419 12.70 91.59 -38.82
C GLY A 419 12.51 90.48 -37.78
N THR A 420 12.11 90.85 -36.56
CA THR A 420 11.82 89.89 -35.48
C THR A 420 10.53 89.09 -35.74
N LEU A 421 9.52 89.70 -36.38
CA LEU A 421 8.32 88.98 -36.84
C LEU A 421 8.63 87.94 -37.92
N ALA A 422 9.46 88.27 -38.91
CA ALA A 422 9.86 87.31 -39.94
C ALA A 422 10.65 86.12 -39.35
N ALA A 423 11.52 86.37 -38.37
CA ALA A 423 12.27 85.31 -37.67
C ALA A 423 11.36 84.40 -36.82
N LEU A 424 10.37 84.98 -36.11
CA LEU A 424 9.39 84.23 -35.33
C LEU A 424 8.44 83.42 -36.22
N GLU A 425 7.99 83.98 -37.35
CA GLU A 425 7.14 83.28 -38.32
C GLU A 425 7.90 82.15 -39.04
N ALA A 426 9.19 82.32 -39.31
CA ALA A 426 10.05 81.25 -39.84
C ALA A 426 10.27 80.11 -38.82
N GLN A 427 10.47 80.45 -37.54
CA GLN A 427 10.55 79.43 -36.48
C GLN A 427 9.21 78.70 -36.33
N MET A 428 8.09 79.42 -36.34
CA MET A 428 6.75 78.82 -36.31
C MET A 428 6.51 77.89 -37.51
N ALA A 429 6.94 78.25 -38.72
CA ALA A 429 6.86 77.37 -39.88
C ALA A 429 7.67 76.08 -39.66
N SER A 430 8.88 76.18 -39.12
CA SER A 430 9.72 75.00 -38.81
C SER A 430 9.11 74.08 -37.75
N TYR A 431 8.40 74.63 -36.75
CA TYR A 431 7.68 73.83 -35.76
C TYR A 431 6.40 73.23 -36.34
N ASN A 432 5.70 73.94 -37.23
CA ASN A 432 4.53 73.43 -37.94
C ASN A 432 4.88 72.27 -38.89
N ASP A 433 6.04 72.31 -39.54
CA ASP A 433 6.50 71.18 -40.37
C ASP A 433 6.88 69.97 -39.52
N LYS A 434 7.54 70.19 -38.37
CA LYS A 434 7.79 69.11 -37.38
C LYS A 434 6.50 68.52 -36.82
N ILE A 435 5.47 69.35 -36.63
CA ILE A 435 4.13 68.89 -36.20
C ILE A 435 3.48 68.03 -37.28
N LYS A 436 3.53 68.41 -38.56
CA LYS A 436 2.99 67.59 -39.66
C LYS A 436 3.71 66.26 -39.80
N GLU A 437 5.04 66.26 -39.71
CA GLU A 437 5.83 65.03 -39.69
C GLU A 437 5.50 64.15 -38.49
N TRP A 438 5.22 64.75 -37.33
CA TRP A 438 4.77 64.03 -36.15
C TRP A 438 3.35 63.48 -36.32
N GLU A 439 2.39 64.22 -36.86
CA GLU A 439 1.01 63.75 -37.09
C GLU A 439 0.98 62.54 -38.03
N ALA A 440 1.80 62.54 -39.08
CA ALA A 440 1.93 61.39 -39.99
C ALA A 440 2.51 60.16 -39.26
N LYS A 441 3.60 60.33 -38.49
CA LYS A 441 4.20 59.25 -37.69
C LYS A 441 3.27 58.76 -36.59
N ARG A 442 2.50 59.66 -35.98
CA ARG A 442 1.50 59.39 -34.95
C ARG A 442 0.39 58.51 -35.48
N ASP A 443 -0.18 58.85 -36.64
CA ASP A 443 -1.30 58.10 -37.18
C ASP A 443 -0.86 56.69 -37.64
N GLU A 444 0.38 56.55 -38.15
CA GLU A 444 1.00 55.26 -38.42
C GLU A 444 1.27 54.43 -37.15
N LEU A 445 1.81 55.06 -36.09
CA LEU A 445 2.09 54.41 -34.82
C LEU A 445 0.80 54.04 -34.08
N LYS A 446 -0.24 54.88 -34.10
CA LYS A 446 -1.57 54.57 -33.56
C LYS A 446 -2.20 53.38 -34.24
N ARG A 447 -2.10 53.29 -35.57
CA ARG A 447 -2.60 52.14 -36.32
C ARG A 447 -1.87 50.86 -35.90
N LYS A 448 -0.55 50.89 -35.77
CA LYS A 448 0.25 49.74 -35.30
C LYS A 448 -0.02 49.34 -33.84
N ILE A 449 -0.22 50.29 -32.93
CA ILE A 449 -0.54 50.01 -31.52
C ILE A 449 -1.93 49.39 -31.38
N LEU A 450 -2.90 49.85 -32.18
CA LEU A 450 -4.28 49.37 -32.12
C LEU A 450 -4.49 48.03 -32.86
N GLU A 451 -3.76 47.78 -33.95
CA GLU A 451 -3.90 46.60 -34.81
C GLU A 451 -2.95 45.46 -34.42
N ASP A 452 -1.67 45.75 -34.15
CA ASP A 452 -0.63 44.73 -33.88
C ASP A 452 -0.24 44.64 -32.38
N GLY A 453 -0.75 45.52 -31.52
CA GLY A 453 -0.32 45.59 -30.11
C GLY A 453 1.13 46.05 -29.94
N TYR A 454 1.68 46.74 -30.95
CA TYR A 454 3.04 47.29 -30.94
C TYR A 454 3.23 48.28 -29.79
N ASP A 455 4.39 48.20 -29.11
CA ASP A 455 4.74 49.06 -27.98
C ASP A 455 5.97 49.92 -28.36
N PRO A 456 5.81 51.21 -28.68
CA PRO A 456 6.92 52.04 -29.16
C PRO A 456 7.97 52.34 -28.08
N ASP A 457 7.71 52.04 -26.79
CA ASP A 457 8.66 52.22 -25.69
C ASP A 457 9.60 51.01 -25.49
N VAL A 458 9.27 49.82 -26.02
CA VAL A 458 10.11 48.61 -25.85
C VAL A 458 11.30 48.60 -26.83
N GLU A 459 11.13 49.11 -28.06
CA GLU A 459 12.25 49.22 -29.01
C GLU A 459 13.26 50.32 -28.65
N VAL A 460 12.92 51.27 -27.79
CA VAL A 460 13.88 52.27 -27.31
C VAL A 460 14.80 51.69 -26.22
N GLU A 461 14.36 50.69 -25.45
CA GLU A 461 15.23 49.97 -24.52
C GLU A 461 16.03 48.84 -25.21
N ASP A 462 15.45 48.12 -26.17
CA ASP A 462 16.17 47.06 -26.92
C ASP A 462 17.21 47.61 -27.92
N THR A 463 17.21 48.91 -28.24
CA THR A 463 18.27 49.55 -29.03
C THR A 463 19.40 50.15 -28.18
N ALA A 464 19.26 50.15 -26.85
CA ALA A 464 20.28 50.62 -25.91
C ALA A 464 21.02 49.50 -25.16
N ALA A 465 20.62 48.24 -25.33
CA ALA A 465 21.28 47.07 -24.77
C ALA A 465 22.12 46.32 -25.84
N GLU A 466 23.43 46.45 -25.68
CA GLU A 466 24.55 45.69 -26.30
C GLU A 466 25.12 46.18 -27.65
N PRO A 467 26.44 46.39 -27.65
CA PRO A 467 27.26 45.46 -28.43
C PRO A 467 28.18 44.63 -27.54
N ALA A 468 28.05 43.32 -27.73
CA ALA A 468 28.90 42.27 -27.20
C ALA A 468 30.38 42.48 -27.53
N VAL A 469 31.24 42.26 -26.53
CA VAL A 469 32.67 42.04 -26.71
C VAL A 469 32.87 40.57 -27.07
N GLU A 470 33.29 40.37 -28.30
CA GLU A 470 33.79 39.15 -28.91
C GLU A 470 35.10 38.73 -28.19
N SER A 471 35.10 37.63 -27.44
CA SER A 471 36.34 37.00 -26.97
C SER A 471 36.28 35.49 -27.17
N ALA A 472 37.27 35.02 -27.93
CA ALA A 472 37.52 33.65 -28.35
C ALA A 472 37.74 32.67 -27.20
N ALA A 473 37.21 31.45 -27.35
CA ALA A 473 37.79 30.23 -26.80
C ALA A 473 37.32 29.02 -27.61
N SER A 474 38.19 28.50 -28.48
CA SER A 474 38.08 27.13 -29.01
C SER A 474 38.42 26.11 -27.92
N PRO A 475 37.88 24.88 -27.99
CA PRO A 475 37.99 23.88 -26.94
C PRO A 475 39.28 23.06 -27.08
N GLU A 476 40.01 22.88 -25.97
CA GLU A 476 41.02 21.83 -25.83
C GLU A 476 40.71 20.97 -24.59
N SER A 477 40.73 19.65 -24.84
CA SER A 477 40.81 18.49 -23.92
C SER A 477 39.56 18.07 -23.15
#